data_AF-A0A7Z9S210-F1
#
_entry.id   AF-A0A7Z9S210-F1
#
_cell.length_a   1.000
_cell.length_b   1.000
_cell.length_c   1.000
_cell.angle_alpha   90.00
_cell.angle_beta   90.00
_cell.angle_gamma   90.00
#
_symmetry.space_group_name_H-M   'P 1'
#
loop_
_entity.id
_entity.type
_entity.pdbx_description
1 polymer ?
#
loop_
_entity_poly.entity_id
_entity_poly.type
_entity_poly.pdbx_seq_one_letter_code
_entity_poly.pdbx_strand_id
1 'polypeptide(L)'
;VVVGRHRIREATVLYGWAVVSFAFTTLGVFTPVPFTYVAVGFAGLAVVAGVVIVRRGEALLPEGSLRIALLAAPLLVLVSAMVASQWDEFSDWLISPRLLLTLDTFPDDSNKHLSGSLAAYPYGWHYVTYLVSRLAGRLVENAGALVNVFLLLTFGLVAVRLIREGLSREDEATKPGWGLLALGALLATLLNPTFHQKIVLTSYADTSTAVCVGVGGVLGWRMLDALARGKLGEANRLALQIGLVMLVLVNLKQATVVLFVLVVGAVLLNLGLREAIVQLVEDVGTRNQWDTALGALSQHKNQFKK
;
A
#
# COMPACT_ATOMS: atom_id res chain seq x y z
N VAL A 1 13.02 3.02 4.70
CA VAL A 1 11.66 3.49 4.29
C VAL A 1 10.63 3.33 5.40
N VAL A 2 10.56 2.19 6.09
CA VAL A 2 9.62 2.00 7.22
C VAL A 2 9.81 3.01 8.37
N VAL A 3 11.06 3.34 8.74
CA VAL A 3 11.40 4.33 9.79
C VAL A 3 11.96 5.64 9.21
N GLY A 4 11.72 5.88 7.91
CA GLY A 4 12.23 7.07 7.22
C GLY A 4 11.52 8.35 7.66
N ARG A 5 12.24 9.48 7.68
CA ARG A 5 11.66 10.81 7.97
C ARG A 5 10.71 11.33 6.90
N HIS A 6 10.89 10.89 5.64
CA HIS A 6 10.11 11.33 4.48
C HIS A 6 9.10 10.27 4.02
N ARG A 7 8.57 9.48 4.96
CA ARG A 7 7.55 8.47 4.66
C ARG A 7 6.16 9.09 4.69
N ILE A 8 5.28 8.63 3.80
CA ILE A 8 3.85 8.87 3.97
C ILE A 8 3.38 8.02 5.14
N ARG A 9 3.05 8.68 6.25
CA ARG A 9 2.77 8.02 7.53
C ARG A 9 1.60 7.05 7.41
N GLU A 10 0.58 7.42 6.65
CA GLU A 10 -0.62 6.62 6.43
C GLU A 10 -0.30 5.27 5.75
N ALA A 11 0.66 5.23 4.84
CA ALA A 11 1.07 4.02 4.14
C ALA A 11 2.12 3.17 4.90
N THR A 12 2.55 3.61 6.08
CA THR A 12 3.63 2.94 6.84
C THR A 12 3.28 1.49 7.20
N VAL A 13 1.99 1.21 7.47
CA VAL A 13 1.51 -0.15 7.74
C VAL A 13 1.77 -1.10 6.57
N LEU A 14 1.59 -0.62 5.33
CA LEU A 14 1.82 -1.41 4.12
C LEU A 14 3.33 -1.65 3.91
N TYR A 15 4.18 -0.67 4.20
CA TYR A 15 5.64 -0.86 4.11
C TYR A 15 6.15 -1.86 5.15
N GLY A 16 5.64 -1.80 6.38
CA GLY A 16 5.98 -2.77 7.42
C GLY A 16 5.54 -4.17 7.04
N TRP A 17 4.31 -4.30 6.54
CA TRP A 17 3.78 -5.57 6.04
C TRP A 17 4.59 -6.12 4.86
N ALA A 18 5.03 -5.27 3.93
CA ALA A 18 5.91 -5.66 2.83
C ALA A 18 7.19 -6.33 3.32
N VAL A 19 7.84 -5.71 4.31
CA VAL A 19 9.11 -6.21 4.88
C VAL A 19 8.89 -7.53 5.60
N VAL A 20 7.83 -7.63 6.40
CA VAL A 20 7.48 -8.89 7.09
C VAL A 20 7.19 -9.99 6.07
N SER A 21 6.32 -9.73 5.10
CA SER A 21 5.96 -10.71 4.07
C SER A 21 7.17 -11.16 3.25
N PHE A 22 8.03 -10.22 2.85
CA PHE A 22 9.27 -10.54 2.14
C PHE A 22 10.18 -11.44 2.97
N ALA A 23 10.44 -11.08 4.23
CA ALA A 23 11.33 -11.85 5.09
C ALA A 23 10.78 -13.23 5.43
N PHE A 24 9.49 -13.35 5.74
CA PHE A 24 8.86 -14.66 5.98
C PHE A 24 8.91 -15.54 4.74
N THR A 25 8.59 -14.99 3.56
CA THR A 25 8.66 -15.75 2.31
C THR A 25 10.09 -16.16 1.99
N THR A 26 11.06 -15.25 2.03
CA THR A 26 12.46 -15.57 1.70
C THR A 26 13.06 -16.54 2.72
N LEU A 27 12.93 -16.29 4.02
CA LEU A 27 13.49 -17.17 5.04
C LEU A 27 12.79 -18.52 5.04
N GLY A 28 11.46 -18.58 4.92
CA GLY A 28 10.75 -19.85 4.90
C GLY A 28 11.01 -20.70 3.66
N VAL A 29 11.30 -20.09 2.52
CA VAL A 29 11.64 -20.83 1.28
C VAL A 29 13.07 -21.36 1.33
N PHE A 30 14.02 -20.56 1.79
CA PHE A 30 15.44 -20.92 1.71
C PHE A 30 16.00 -21.54 2.98
N THR A 31 15.26 -21.52 4.09
CA THR A 31 15.75 -22.00 5.38
C THR A 31 14.67 -22.79 6.12
N PRO A 32 15.05 -23.79 6.93
CA PRO A 32 14.12 -24.51 7.80
C PRO A 32 13.87 -23.77 9.13
N VAL A 33 14.12 -22.46 9.19
CA VAL A 33 14.00 -21.69 10.43
C VAL A 33 12.53 -21.62 10.84
N PRO A 34 12.18 -22.02 12.08
CA PRO A 34 10.82 -21.90 12.56
C PRO A 34 10.33 -20.45 12.55
N PHE A 35 9.13 -20.23 12.02
CA PHE A 35 8.48 -18.94 11.85
C PHE A 35 8.29 -18.21 13.18
N THR A 36 8.25 -18.93 14.30
CA THR A 36 8.28 -18.33 15.64
C THR A 36 9.49 -17.43 15.85
N TYR A 37 10.69 -17.88 15.46
CA TYR A 37 11.89 -17.07 15.65
C TYR A 37 11.88 -15.83 14.75
N VAL A 38 11.37 -15.97 13.52
CA VAL A 38 11.18 -14.85 12.61
C VAL A 38 10.18 -13.85 13.19
N ALA A 39 9.05 -14.32 13.72
CA ALA A 39 8.03 -13.49 14.36
C ALA A 39 8.57 -12.73 15.58
N VAL A 40 9.32 -13.42 16.47
CA VAL A 40 9.95 -12.80 17.64
C VAL A 40 11.00 -11.76 17.23
N GLY A 41 11.80 -12.06 16.20
CA GLY A 41 12.77 -11.12 15.64
C GLY A 41 12.09 -9.83 15.15
N PHE A 42 10.99 -9.96 14.40
CA PHE A 42 10.21 -8.80 13.94
C PHE A 42 9.51 -8.06 15.08
N ALA A 43 9.03 -8.75 16.11
CA ALA A 43 8.48 -8.11 17.30
C ALA A 43 9.53 -7.24 18.00
N GLY A 44 10.75 -7.76 18.17
CA GLY A 44 11.89 -7.00 18.71
C GLY A 44 12.25 -5.79 17.83
N LEU A 45 12.33 -5.97 16.51
CA LEU A 45 12.58 -4.87 15.58
C LEU A 45 11.48 -3.81 15.61
N ALA A 46 10.21 -4.20 15.76
CA ALA A 46 9.10 -3.27 15.89
C ALA A 46 9.19 -2.42 17.17
N VAL A 47 9.60 -3.04 18.30
CA VAL A 47 9.86 -2.32 19.55
C VAL A 47 11.00 -1.32 19.38
N VAL A 48 12.13 -1.75 18.81
CA VAL A 48 13.28 -0.87 18.56
C VAL A 48 12.90 0.29 17.62
N ALA A 49 12.18 0.00 16.54
CA ALA A 49 11.69 1.03 15.62
C ALA A 49 10.76 2.02 16.33
N GLY A 50 9.85 1.53 17.18
CA GLY A 50 8.96 2.38 17.98
C GLY A 50 9.74 3.29 18.93
N VAL A 51 10.73 2.77 19.65
CA VAL A 51 11.60 3.56 20.53
C VAL A 51 12.37 4.62 19.75
N VAL A 52 12.91 4.28 18.57
CA VAL A 52 13.63 5.24 17.72
C VAL A 52 12.71 6.36 17.22
N ILE A 53 11.46 6.05 16.84
CA ILE A 53 10.48 7.05 16.38
C ILE A 53 10.12 8.00 17.52
N VAL A 54 9.81 7.45 18.71
CA VAL A 54 9.45 8.25 19.90
C VAL A 54 10.61 9.14 20.34
N ARG A 55 11.85 8.62 20.34
CA ARG A 55 13.05 9.41 20.68
C ARG A 55 13.32 10.55 19.69
N ARG A 56 12.81 10.46 18.47
CA ARG A 56 12.90 11.54 17.45
C ARG A 56 11.78 12.57 17.58
N GLY A 57 10.84 12.40 18.52
CA GLY A 57 9.67 13.25 18.66
C GLY A 57 8.65 13.07 17.54
N GLU A 58 8.75 11.99 16.75
CA GLU A 58 7.78 11.68 15.70
C GLU A 58 6.60 10.89 16.29
N ALA A 59 5.39 11.14 15.79
CA ALA A 59 4.21 10.34 16.14
C ALA A 59 4.31 8.93 15.53
N LEU A 60 3.98 7.90 16.32
CA LEU A 60 3.95 6.50 15.87
C LEU A 60 2.86 6.25 14.83
N LEU A 61 1.69 6.84 15.05
CA LEU A 61 0.53 6.72 14.18
C LEU A 61 0.29 8.03 13.42
N PRO A 62 -0.30 7.96 12.21
CA PRO A 62 -0.80 9.14 11.52
C PRO A 62 -1.75 9.96 12.39
N GLU A 63 -1.82 11.26 12.11
CA GLU A 63 -2.72 12.13 12.83
C GLU A 63 -4.17 11.77 12.54
N GLY A 64 -4.99 11.67 13.59
CA GLY A 64 -6.39 11.28 13.46
C GLY A 64 -6.63 9.77 13.47
N SER A 65 -5.59 8.90 13.47
CA SER A 65 -5.77 7.44 13.57
C SER A 65 -6.57 7.00 14.79
N LEU A 66 -6.31 7.60 15.96
CA LEU A 66 -7.09 7.29 17.16
C LEU A 66 -8.55 7.78 17.04
N ARG A 67 -8.76 8.98 16.50
CA ARG A 67 -10.10 9.56 16.34
C ARG A 67 -10.95 8.77 15.35
N ILE A 68 -10.38 8.39 14.21
CA ILE A 68 -11.08 7.59 13.19
C ILE A 68 -11.36 6.18 13.72
N ALA A 69 -10.45 5.59 14.50
CA ALA A 69 -10.70 4.32 15.18
C ALA A 69 -11.82 4.43 16.22
N LEU A 70 -11.89 5.52 16.99
CA LEU A 70 -12.99 5.79 17.93
C LEU A 70 -14.33 5.95 17.20
N LEU A 71 -14.35 6.68 16.07
CA LEU A 71 -15.55 6.80 15.23
C LEU A 71 -15.99 5.45 14.65
N ALA A 72 -15.03 4.58 14.31
CA ALA A 72 -15.27 3.24 13.80
C ALA A 72 -15.46 2.19 14.91
N ALA A 73 -15.40 2.57 16.19
CA ALA A 73 -15.44 1.62 17.31
C ALA A 73 -16.67 0.70 17.30
N PRO A 74 -17.90 1.18 16.98
CA PRO A 74 -19.05 0.28 16.89
C PRO A 74 -18.86 -0.83 15.83
N LEU A 75 -18.30 -0.48 14.68
CA LEU A 75 -17.99 -1.44 13.62
C LEU A 75 -16.89 -2.41 14.05
N LEU A 76 -15.83 -1.92 14.70
CA LEU A 76 -14.75 -2.75 15.21
C LEU A 76 -15.25 -3.77 16.26
N VAL A 77 -16.15 -3.35 17.15
CA VAL A 77 -16.80 -4.25 18.13
C VAL A 77 -17.61 -5.32 17.41
N LEU A 78 -18.43 -4.95 16.44
CA LEU A 78 -19.23 -5.92 15.67
C LEU A 78 -18.33 -6.95 14.97
N VAL A 79 -17.29 -6.51 14.26
CA VAL A 79 -16.35 -7.39 13.54
C VAL A 79 -15.55 -8.25 14.51
N SER A 80 -15.23 -7.74 15.70
CA SER A 80 -14.53 -8.54 16.72
C SER A 80 -15.36 -9.74 17.22
N ALA A 81 -16.69 -9.69 17.10
CA ALA A 81 -17.58 -10.80 17.45
C ALA A 81 -17.93 -11.70 16.26
N MET A 82 -17.49 -11.36 15.03
CA MET A 82 -17.79 -12.16 13.84
C MET A 82 -16.99 -13.46 13.83
N VAL A 83 -17.63 -14.50 13.30
CA VAL A 83 -17.05 -15.82 13.07
C VAL A 83 -17.01 -16.05 11.57
N ALA A 84 -16.04 -16.85 11.13
CA ALA A 84 -15.92 -17.27 9.75
C ALA A 84 -17.24 -17.87 9.23
N SER A 85 -17.61 -17.50 8.01
CA SER A 85 -18.89 -17.93 7.44
C SER A 85 -18.82 -18.23 5.95
N GLN A 86 -17.81 -17.75 5.24
CA GLN A 86 -17.72 -17.93 3.80
C GLN A 86 -16.94 -19.19 3.42
N TRP A 87 -17.33 -19.79 2.29
CA TRP A 87 -16.67 -20.99 1.78
C TRP A 87 -15.16 -20.81 1.60
N ASP A 88 -14.71 -19.68 1.05
CA ASP A 88 -13.27 -19.50 0.82
C ASP A 88 -12.50 -19.31 2.13
N GLU A 89 -13.15 -18.83 3.21
CA GLU A 89 -12.51 -18.75 4.53
C GLU A 89 -12.13 -20.14 5.02
N PHE A 90 -13.01 -21.11 4.81
CA PHE A 90 -12.80 -22.49 5.21
C PHE A 90 -11.94 -23.28 4.22
N SER A 91 -11.81 -22.88 2.95
CA SER A 91 -11.02 -23.65 1.97
C SER A 91 -9.53 -23.29 1.97
N ASP A 92 -9.19 -22.04 2.34
CA ASP A 92 -7.83 -21.53 2.31
C ASP A 92 -7.53 -20.51 3.41
N TRP A 93 -8.34 -19.45 3.57
CA TRP A 93 -7.95 -18.28 4.38
C TRP A 93 -7.76 -18.55 5.88
N LEU A 94 -8.40 -19.59 6.43
CA LEU A 94 -8.23 -20.01 7.83
C LEU A 94 -7.44 -21.31 7.98
N ILE A 95 -7.52 -22.21 7.00
CA ILE A 95 -6.78 -23.47 7.03
C ILE A 95 -5.28 -23.19 6.89
N SER A 96 -4.88 -22.33 5.96
CA SER A 96 -3.46 -22.03 5.71
C SER A 96 -2.77 -21.43 6.94
N PRO A 97 -3.33 -20.41 7.64
CA PRO A 97 -2.78 -19.95 8.92
C PRO A 97 -2.75 -21.01 10.02
N ARG A 98 -3.77 -21.87 10.11
CA ARG A 98 -3.80 -22.97 11.09
C ARG A 98 -2.68 -23.97 10.85
N LEU A 99 -2.42 -24.28 9.59
CA LEU A 99 -1.31 -25.15 9.19
C LEU A 99 0.03 -24.51 9.56
N LEU A 100 0.22 -23.21 9.28
CA LEU A 100 1.42 -22.48 9.69
C LEU A 100 1.62 -22.48 11.22
N LEU A 101 0.56 -22.39 12.01
CA LEU A 101 0.65 -22.50 13.48
C LEU A 101 1.06 -23.90 13.95
N THR A 102 0.73 -24.93 13.18
CA THR A 102 1.00 -26.33 13.53
C THR A 102 2.39 -26.76 13.10
N LEU A 103 2.80 -26.40 11.88
CA LEU A 103 4.10 -26.75 11.32
C LEU A 103 5.21 -25.76 11.73
N ASP A 104 4.84 -24.50 12.01
CA ASP A 104 5.77 -23.38 12.21
C ASP A 104 6.76 -23.16 11.06
N THR A 105 6.47 -23.71 9.88
CA THR A 105 7.23 -23.57 8.63
C THR A 105 6.26 -23.63 7.46
N PHE A 106 6.74 -23.38 6.23
CA PHE A 106 5.93 -23.71 5.05
C PHE A 106 5.72 -25.21 4.92
N PRO A 107 4.63 -25.62 4.26
CA PRO A 107 4.46 -27.00 3.87
C PRO A 107 5.55 -27.45 2.88
N ASP A 108 6.03 -28.67 3.05
CA ASP A 108 6.99 -29.37 2.21
C ASP A 108 6.37 -30.67 1.65
N ASP A 109 7.18 -31.44 0.91
CA ASP A 109 6.71 -32.67 0.27
C ASP A 109 6.22 -33.74 1.27
N SER A 110 6.68 -33.69 2.52
CA SER A 110 6.32 -34.63 3.57
C SER A 110 4.99 -34.30 4.26
N ASN A 111 4.57 -33.03 4.22
CA ASN A 111 3.46 -32.53 5.04
C ASN A 111 2.40 -31.74 4.24
N LYS A 112 2.57 -31.59 2.91
CA LYS A 112 1.61 -30.94 1.99
C LYS A 112 0.19 -31.50 2.01
N HIS A 113 0.00 -32.73 2.52
CA HIS A 113 -1.29 -33.39 2.62
C HIS A 113 -2.05 -33.06 3.92
N LEU A 114 -1.40 -32.41 4.89
CA LEU A 114 -1.95 -32.24 6.24
C LEU A 114 -3.07 -31.18 6.31
N SER A 115 -3.14 -30.23 5.38
CA SER A 115 -4.30 -29.34 5.22
C SER A 115 -4.15 -28.34 4.08
N GLY A 116 -5.28 -27.82 3.60
CA GLY A 116 -5.35 -26.70 2.66
C GLY A 116 -5.41 -27.15 1.21
N SER A 117 -6.23 -26.47 0.42
CA SER A 117 -6.37 -26.78 -1.01
C SER A 117 -5.18 -26.32 -1.85
N LEU A 118 -4.40 -25.34 -1.35
CA LEU A 118 -3.39 -24.61 -2.11
C LEU A 118 -2.09 -24.39 -1.32
N ALA A 119 -1.24 -25.43 -1.19
CA ALA A 119 0.05 -25.36 -0.48
C ALA A 119 1.07 -24.35 -1.08
N ALA A 120 0.90 -23.94 -2.33
CA ALA A 120 1.76 -22.95 -3.01
C ALA A 120 1.08 -21.58 -3.18
N TYR A 121 0.00 -21.32 -2.44
CA TYR A 121 -0.66 -20.03 -2.50
C TYR A 121 0.19 -18.93 -1.84
N PRO A 122 0.14 -17.67 -2.32
CA PRO A 122 0.85 -16.57 -1.67
C PRO A 122 0.42 -16.39 -0.22
N TYR A 123 1.38 -16.43 0.70
CA TYR A 123 1.12 -16.41 2.15
C TYR A 123 1.04 -15.02 2.77
N GLY A 124 1.26 -13.95 1.99
CA GLY A 124 1.31 -12.57 2.49
C GLY A 124 0.10 -12.15 3.32
N TRP A 125 -1.10 -12.60 2.93
CA TRP A 125 -2.32 -12.38 3.69
C TRP A 125 -2.45 -13.33 4.90
N HIS A 126 -2.10 -14.61 4.73
CA HIS A 126 -2.17 -15.62 5.80
C HIS A 126 -1.24 -15.27 7.00
N TYR A 127 -0.13 -14.57 6.77
CA TYR A 127 0.75 -14.12 7.85
C TYR A 127 0.04 -13.24 8.89
N VAL A 128 -0.97 -12.47 8.48
CA VAL A 128 -1.74 -11.61 9.39
C VAL A 128 -2.42 -12.47 10.45
N THR A 129 -3.22 -13.44 10.02
CA THR A 129 -3.92 -14.36 10.91
C THR A 129 -2.94 -15.23 11.69
N TYR A 130 -1.85 -15.70 11.06
CA TYR A 130 -0.80 -16.46 11.75
C TYR A 130 -0.16 -15.66 12.90
N LEU A 131 0.30 -14.44 12.66
CA LEU A 131 0.99 -13.61 13.67
C LEU A 131 0.07 -13.27 14.85
N VAL A 132 -1.17 -12.87 14.56
CA VAL A 132 -2.16 -12.58 15.61
C VAL A 132 -2.50 -13.83 16.41
N SER A 133 -2.66 -14.97 15.74
CA SER A 133 -2.94 -16.25 16.40
C SER A 133 -1.76 -16.76 17.23
N ARG A 134 -0.53 -16.55 16.75
CA ARG A 134 0.69 -16.89 17.48
C ARG A 134 0.82 -16.07 18.76
N LEU A 135 0.47 -14.79 18.71
CA LEU A 135 0.42 -13.92 19.89
C LEU A 135 -0.68 -14.33 20.87
N ALA A 136 -1.85 -14.73 20.38
CA ALA A 136 -2.99 -15.13 21.20
C ALA A 136 -2.90 -16.57 21.75
N GLY A 137 -1.96 -17.39 21.24
CA GLY A 137 -1.84 -18.80 21.59
C GLY A 137 -2.96 -19.71 21.06
N ARG A 138 -3.87 -19.16 20.24
CA ARG A 138 -5.00 -19.87 19.63
C ARG A 138 -5.29 -19.28 18.25
N LEU A 139 -5.98 -20.04 17.39
CA LEU A 139 -6.44 -19.50 16.11
C LEU A 139 -7.43 -18.37 16.33
N VAL A 140 -7.16 -17.20 15.76
CA VAL A 140 -7.99 -16.00 15.82
C VAL A 140 -8.60 -15.77 14.44
N GLU A 141 -9.78 -16.35 14.21
CA GLU A 141 -10.43 -16.41 12.89
C GLU A 141 -10.83 -15.03 12.34
N ASN A 142 -11.17 -14.10 13.22
CA ASN A 142 -11.60 -12.74 12.89
C ASN A 142 -10.43 -11.75 12.67
N ALA A 143 -9.18 -12.20 12.81
CA ALA A 143 -8.01 -11.34 12.66
C ALA A 143 -7.94 -10.68 11.28
N GLY A 144 -8.20 -11.44 10.21
CA GLY A 144 -8.20 -10.92 8.84
C GLY A 144 -9.29 -9.86 8.62
N ALA A 145 -10.51 -10.12 9.09
CA ALA A 145 -11.62 -9.17 9.02
C ALA A 145 -11.34 -7.85 9.75
N LEU A 146 -10.77 -7.91 10.96
CA LEU A 146 -10.36 -6.71 11.70
C LEU A 146 -9.29 -5.92 10.96
N VAL A 147 -8.29 -6.60 10.40
CA VAL A 147 -7.24 -5.94 9.61
C VAL A 147 -7.80 -5.30 8.34
N ASN A 148 -8.77 -5.92 7.67
CA ASN A 148 -9.47 -5.30 6.54
C ASN A 148 -10.14 -3.98 6.94
N VAL A 149 -10.82 -3.92 8.08
CA VAL A 149 -11.39 -2.67 8.60
C VAL A 149 -10.29 -1.64 8.87
N PHE A 150 -9.20 -2.02 9.56
CA PHE A 150 -8.09 -1.09 9.81
C PHE A 150 -7.42 -0.58 8.53
N LEU A 151 -7.29 -1.42 7.49
CA LEU A 151 -6.79 -1.02 6.17
C LEU A 151 -7.73 -0.01 5.51
N LEU A 152 -9.05 -0.20 5.59
CA LEU A 152 -10.01 0.78 5.08
C LEU A 152 -9.96 2.10 5.84
N LEU A 153 -9.84 2.08 7.17
CA LEU A 153 -9.66 3.30 7.95
C LEU A 153 -8.36 4.02 7.57
N THR A 154 -7.29 3.26 7.34
CA THR A 154 -6.01 3.79 6.88
C THR A 154 -6.15 4.43 5.49
N PHE A 155 -6.87 3.78 4.57
CA PHE A 155 -7.18 4.34 3.26
C PHE A 155 -8.07 5.60 3.38
N GLY A 156 -9.02 5.61 4.32
CA GLY A 156 -9.81 6.79 4.65
C GLY A 156 -8.96 7.97 5.10
N LEU A 157 -7.88 7.73 5.87
CA LEU A 157 -6.91 8.77 6.23
C LEU A 157 -6.14 9.30 5.01
N VAL A 158 -5.77 8.43 4.07
CA VAL A 158 -5.18 8.85 2.78
C VAL A 158 -6.15 9.73 1.99
N ALA A 159 -7.43 9.34 1.90
CA ALA A 159 -8.45 10.14 1.23
C ALA A 159 -8.64 11.52 1.90
N VAL A 160 -8.70 11.56 3.23
CA VAL A 160 -8.76 12.82 4.00
C VAL A 160 -7.57 13.71 3.68
N ARG A 161 -6.37 13.13 3.62
CA ARG A 161 -5.15 13.87 3.27
C ARG A 161 -5.24 14.47 1.86
N LEU A 162 -5.70 13.70 0.88
CA LEU A 162 -5.88 14.19 -0.50
C LEU A 162 -6.92 15.32 -0.58
N ILE A 163 -8.02 15.22 0.16
CA ILE A 163 -9.04 16.29 0.23
C ILE A 163 -8.43 17.56 0.83
N ARG A 164 -7.62 17.45 1.88
CA ARG A 164 -6.95 18.61 2.50
C ARG A 164 -5.95 19.27 1.57
N GLU A 165 -5.16 18.46 0.86
CA GLU A 165 -4.21 18.94 -0.14
C GLU A 165 -4.94 19.66 -1.29
N GLY A 166 -6.06 19.11 -1.78
CA GLY A 166 -6.87 19.74 -2.81
C GLY A 166 -7.57 21.05 -2.37
N LEU A 167 -7.81 21.22 -1.07
CA LEU A 167 -8.38 22.44 -0.49
C LEU A 167 -7.31 23.49 -0.14
N SER A 168 -6.05 23.28 -0.51
CA SER A 168 -4.90 24.13 -0.15
C SER A 168 -4.78 24.42 1.35
N ARG A 169 -5.33 23.54 2.19
CA ARG A 169 -5.24 23.59 3.66
C ARG A 169 -4.01 22.80 4.11
N GLU A 170 -2.85 23.27 3.65
CA GLU A 170 -1.53 22.68 3.88
C GLU A 170 -0.99 22.88 5.29
N ASP A 171 -1.75 23.46 6.22
CA ASP A 171 -1.33 23.55 7.62
C ASP A 171 -1.21 22.15 8.22
N GLU A 172 -0.02 21.53 8.10
CA GLU A 172 0.33 20.24 8.69
C GLU A 172 0.11 20.23 10.20
N ALA A 173 0.08 21.41 10.84
CA ALA A 173 -0.11 21.58 12.27
C ALA A 173 -1.56 21.40 12.77
N THR A 174 -2.57 21.53 11.88
CA THR A 174 -3.97 21.50 12.30
C THR A 174 -4.52 20.09 12.21
N LYS A 175 -4.74 19.47 13.38
CA LYS A 175 -5.32 18.12 13.48
C LYS A 175 -6.62 18.03 12.67
N PRO A 176 -6.84 16.94 11.90
CA PRO A 176 -8.06 16.81 11.11
C PRO A 176 -9.30 16.85 12.02
N GLY A 177 -10.29 17.64 11.61
CA GLY A 177 -11.56 17.78 12.31
C GLY A 177 -12.36 16.48 12.29
N TRP A 178 -13.17 16.26 13.32
CA TRP A 178 -13.98 15.03 13.47
C TRP A 178 -14.88 14.76 12.26
N GLY A 179 -15.50 15.80 11.69
CA GLY A 179 -16.36 15.66 10.50
C GLY A 179 -15.60 15.18 9.26
N LEU A 180 -14.36 15.65 9.05
CA LEU A 180 -13.56 15.22 7.91
C LEU A 180 -13.07 13.77 8.08
N LEU A 181 -12.71 13.37 9.30
CA LEU A 181 -12.36 11.97 9.61
C LEU A 181 -13.58 11.04 9.46
N ALA A 182 -14.76 11.47 9.88
CA ALA A 182 -16.00 10.73 9.69
C ALA A 182 -16.30 10.58 8.19
N LEU A 183 -16.17 11.65 7.40
CA LEU A 183 -16.31 11.60 5.95
C LEU A 183 -15.31 10.62 5.32
N GLY A 184 -14.04 10.65 5.72
CA GLY A 184 -13.02 9.70 5.26
C GLY A 184 -13.36 8.25 5.57
N ALA A 185 -13.83 7.98 6.79
CA ALA A 185 -14.29 6.64 7.18
C ALA A 185 -15.50 6.20 6.35
N LEU A 186 -16.48 7.08 6.15
CA LEU A 186 -17.68 6.80 5.35
C LEU A 186 -17.33 6.55 3.89
N LEU A 187 -16.45 7.35 3.29
CA LEU A 187 -15.98 7.18 1.91
C LEU A 187 -15.24 5.86 1.71
N ALA A 188 -14.51 5.38 2.72
CA ALA A 188 -13.84 4.08 2.65
C ALA A 188 -14.79 2.89 2.92
N THR A 189 -15.93 3.13 3.59
CA THR A 189 -16.87 2.09 4.03
C THR A 189 -18.26 2.27 3.40
N LEU A 190 -19.22 2.83 4.14
CA LEU A 190 -20.65 2.84 3.79
C LEU A 190 -20.99 3.56 2.47
N LEU A 191 -20.21 4.60 2.09
CA LEU A 191 -20.42 5.34 0.84
C LEU A 191 -19.66 4.73 -0.33
N ASN A 192 -18.84 3.71 -0.09
CA ASN A 192 -18.13 3.00 -1.14
C ASN A 192 -19.06 1.95 -1.78
N PRO A 193 -19.41 2.06 -3.08
CA PRO A 193 -20.28 1.09 -3.73
C PRO A 193 -19.70 -0.34 -3.79
N THR A 194 -18.38 -0.48 -3.61
CA THR A 194 -17.69 -1.78 -3.53
C THR A 194 -17.68 -2.36 -2.11
N PHE A 195 -18.16 -1.61 -1.11
CA PHE A 195 -18.28 -2.11 0.25
C PHE A 195 -19.43 -3.11 0.34
N HIS A 196 -19.07 -4.40 0.33
CA HIS A 196 -20.01 -5.48 0.53
C HIS A 196 -19.65 -6.24 1.81
N GLN A 197 -20.58 -6.30 2.77
CA GLN A 197 -20.31 -6.85 4.11
C GLN A 197 -19.75 -8.27 4.07
N LYS A 198 -20.22 -9.10 3.12
CA LYS A 198 -19.76 -10.49 2.93
C LYS A 198 -18.33 -10.64 2.41
N ILE A 199 -17.72 -9.56 1.93
CA ILE A 199 -16.34 -9.56 1.38
C ILE A 199 -15.42 -8.74 2.27
N VAL A 200 -15.91 -7.60 2.77
CA VAL A 200 -15.10 -6.65 3.53
C VAL A 200 -14.94 -7.07 4.99
N LEU A 201 -15.98 -7.65 5.59
CA LEU A 201 -15.99 -8.07 7.00
C LEU A 201 -15.60 -9.54 7.17
N THR A 202 -14.91 -10.10 6.19
CA THR A 202 -14.38 -11.47 6.20
C THR A 202 -12.87 -11.44 6.06
N SER A 203 -12.24 -12.59 6.21
CA SER A 203 -10.79 -12.75 6.03
C SER A 203 -10.35 -12.81 4.57
N TYR A 204 -11.08 -12.17 3.65
CA TYR A 204 -10.74 -12.14 2.22
C TYR A 204 -9.69 -11.08 1.92
N ALA A 205 -8.77 -11.39 1.00
CA ALA A 205 -7.71 -10.47 0.60
C ALA A 205 -8.18 -9.36 -0.36
N ASP A 206 -9.42 -9.39 -0.85
CA ASP A 206 -9.97 -8.44 -1.83
C ASP A 206 -9.91 -6.98 -1.33
N THR A 207 -10.28 -6.75 -0.07
CA THR A 207 -10.21 -5.42 0.55
C THR A 207 -8.77 -4.92 0.65
N SER A 208 -7.86 -5.78 1.12
CA SER A 208 -6.44 -5.44 1.22
C SER A 208 -5.81 -5.16 -0.16
N THR A 209 -6.26 -5.89 -1.19
CA THR A 209 -5.85 -5.70 -2.58
C THR A 209 -6.29 -4.32 -3.09
N ALA A 210 -7.56 -3.97 -2.89
CA ALA A 210 -8.09 -2.66 -3.29
C ALA A 210 -7.35 -1.50 -2.60
N VAL A 211 -7.07 -1.63 -1.30
CA VAL A 211 -6.30 -0.64 -0.54
C VAL A 211 -4.86 -0.52 -1.07
N CYS A 212 -4.19 -1.64 -1.35
CA CYS A 212 -2.83 -1.62 -1.91
C CYS A 212 -2.79 -0.96 -3.30
N VAL A 213 -3.77 -1.25 -4.16
CA VAL A 213 -3.90 -0.58 -5.47
C VAL A 213 -4.17 0.91 -5.31
N GLY A 214 -5.11 1.29 -4.45
CA GLY A 214 -5.45 2.70 -4.21
C GLY A 214 -4.27 3.50 -3.66
N VAL A 215 -3.61 3.00 -2.61
CA VAL A 215 -2.41 3.64 -2.05
C VAL A 215 -1.26 3.64 -3.06
N GLY A 216 -1.05 2.53 -3.79
CA GLY A 216 -0.05 2.43 -4.85
C GLY A 216 -0.25 3.48 -5.95
N GLY A 217 -1.50 3.71 -6.37
CA GLY A 217 -1.86 4.73 -7.35
C GLY A 217 -1.58 6.16 -6.84
N VAL A 218 -1.93 6.46 -5.58
CA VAL A 218 -1.64 7.76 -4.96
C VAL A 218 -0.15 8.02 -4.86
N LEU A 219 0.63 7.02 -4.43
CA LEU A 219 2.09 7.11 -4.37
C LEU A 219 2.70 7.26 -5.77
N GLY A 220 2.18 6.52 -6.75
CA GLY A 220 2.56 6.62 -8.17
C GLY A 220 2.35 8.02 -8.73
N TRP A 221 1.17 8.60 -8.48
CA TRP A 221 0.88 9.97 -8.89
C TRP A 221 1.83 10.99 -8.25
N ARG A 222 2.10 10.87 -6.94
CA ARG A 222 3.07 11.76 -6.27
C ARG A 222 4.49 11.60 -6.79
N MET A 223 4.89 10.37 -7.14
CA MET A 223 6.19 10.12 -7.75
C MET A 223 6.31 10.86 -9.09
N LEU A 224 5.27 10.80 -9.92
CA LEU A 224 5.22 11.52 -11.19
C LEU A 224 5.23 13.04 -10.99
N ASP A 225 4.51 13.58 -10.00
CA ASP A 225 4.55 15.01 -9.67
C ASP A 225 5.95 15.45 -9.18
N ALA A 226 6.60 14.66 -8.34
CA ALA A 226 7.97 14.93 -7.89
C ALA A 226 8.97 14.94 -9.06
N LEU A 227 8.82 14.01 -10.02
CA LEU A 227 9.62 13.98 -11.25
C LEU A 227 9.30 15.18 -12.15
N ALA A 228 8.03 15.58 -12.26
CA ALA A 228 7.62 16.76 -13.01
C ALA A 228 8.29 18.04 -12.48
N ARG A 229 8.48 18.13 -11.16
CA ARG A 229 9.15 19.24 -10.48
C ARG A 229 10.68 19.10 -10.40
N GLY A 230 11.27 18.08 -11.04
CA GLY A 230 12.72 17.86 -11.06
C GLY A 230 13.32 17.34 -9.74
N LYS A 231 12.50 16.92 -8.78
CA LYS A 231 12.95 16.46 -7.45
C LYS A 231 13.28 14.96 -7.47
N LEU A 232 14.39 14.60 -8.12
CA LEU A 232 14.80 13.19 -8.31
C LEU A 232 14.97 12.42 -6.99
N GLY A 233 15.48 13.07 -5.94
CA GLY A 233 15.65 12.43 -4.63
C GLY A 233 14.34 12.06 -3.95
N GLU A 234 13.29 12.85 -4.14
CA GLU A 234 11.94 12.58 -3.62
C GLU A 234 11.26 11.48 -4.45
N ALA A 235 11.38 11.56 -5.77
CA ALA A 235 10.87 10.55 -6.69
C ALA A 235 11.44 9.14 -6.39
N ASN A 236 12.75 9.01 -6.19
CA ASN A 236 13.38 7.72 -5.87
C ASN A 236 12.86 7.14 -4.55
N ARG A 237 12.58 7.97 -3.55
CA ARG A 237 12.00 7.53 -2.27
C ARG A 237 10.55 7.09 -2.42
N LEU A 238 9.78 7.76 -3.28
CA LEU A 238 8.40 7.37 -3.61
C LEU A 238 8.38 6.08 -4.45
N ALA A 239 9.31 5.91 -5.38
CA ALA A 239 9.49 4.67 -6.15
C ALA A 239 9.72 3.47 -5.22
N LEU A 240 10.59 3.60 -4.21
CA LEU A 240 10.79 2.52 -3.24
C LEU A 240 9.53 2.25 -2.39
N GLN A 241 8.78 3.30 -2.02
CA GLN A 241 7.52 3.16 -1.30
C GLN A 241 6.45 2.42 -2.13
N ILE A 242 6.33 2.76 -3.42
CA ILE A 242 5.45 2.05 -4.36
C ILE A 242 5.91 0.59 -4.49
N GLY A 243 7.21 0.36 -4.66
CA GLY A 243 7.77 -0.99 -4.78
C GLY A 243 7.42 -1.88 -3.59
N LEU A 244 7.46 -1.36 -2.36
CA LEU A 244 7.04 -2.10 -1.17
C LEU A 244 5.54 -2.40 -1.17
N VAL A 245 4.69 -1.45 -1.56
CA VAL A 245 3.22 -1.68 -1.63
C VAL A 245 2.89 -2.71 -2.72
N MET A 246 3.58 -2.63 -3.86
CA MET A 246 3.46 -3.59 -4.95
C MET A 246 3.94 -4.99 -4.57
N LEU A 247 4.99 -5.09 -3.76
CA LEU A 247 5.45 -6.37 -3.21
C LEU A 247 4.39 -7.01 -2.34
N VAL A 248 3.73 -6.23 -1.47
CA VAL A 248 2.58 -6.72 -0.69
C VAL A 248 1.52 -7.22 -1.64
N LEU A 249 1.11 -6.39 -2.60
CA LEU A 249 0.05 -6.69 -3.56
C LEU A 249 0.25 -8.07 -4.21
N VAL A 250 1.42 -8.34 -4.77
CA VAL A 250 1.76 -9.64 -5.41
C VAL A 250 1.72 -10.81 -4.42
N ASN A 251 2.08 -10.57 -3.16
CA ASN A 251 2.09 -11.60 -2.11
C ASN A 251 0.70 -11.83 -1.47
N LEU A 252 -0.33 -11.05 -1.81
CA LEU A 252 -1.69 -11.25 -1.26
C LEU A 252 -2.42 -12.44 -1.88
N LYS A 253 -2.35 -12.59 -3.20
CA LYS A 253 -3.07 -13.60 -3.98
C LYS A 253 -2.50 -13.70 -5.39
N GLN A 254 -2.56 -14.86 -6.03
CA GLN A 254 -2.00 -15.07 -7.37
C GLN A 254 -2.57 -14.10 -8.42
N ALA A 255 -3.87 -13.80 -8.36
CA ALA A 255 -4.56 -12.94 -9.32
C ALA A 255 -4.14 -11.44 -9.25
N THR A 256 -3.51 -11.00 -8.16
CA THR A 256 -3.14 -9.59 -7.98
C THR A 256 -1.91 -9.19 -8.82
N VAL A 257 -1.19 -10.16 -9.39
CA VAL A 257 -0.11 -9.89 -10.35
C VAL A 257 -0.62 -9.07 -11.54
N VAL A 258 -1.85 -9.31 -11.98
CA VAL A 258 -2.48 -8.51 -13.05
C VAL A 258 -2.63 -7.06 -12.61
N LEU A 259 -3.09 -6.82 -11.39
CA LEU A 259 -3.24 -5.47 -10.84
C LEU A 259 -1.88 -4.78 -10.65
N PHE A 260 -0.85 -5.52 -10.25
CA PHE A 260 0.52 -5.04 -10.23
C PHE A 260 0.97 -4.55 -11.61
N VAL A 261 0.78 -5.37 -12.65
CA VAL A 261 1.14 -5.02 -14.03
C VAL A 261 0.37 -3.78 -14.50
N LEU A 262 -0.92 -3.68 -14.18
CA LEU A 262 -1.73 -2.51 -14.55
C LEU A 262 -1.26 -1.23 -13.86
N VAL A 263 -0.98 -1.26 -12.55
CA VAL A 263 -0.54 -0.07 -11.80
C VAL A 263 0.85 0.36 -12.26
N VAL A 264 1.80 -0.56 -12.33
CA VAL A 264 3.17 -0.26 -12.78
C VAL A 264 3.17 0.17 -14.24
N GLY A 265 2.41 -0.52 -15.10
CA GLY A 265 2.22 -0.17 -16.50
C GLY A 265 1.65 1.25 -16.65
N ALA A 266 0.62 1.62 -15.90
CA ALA A 266 0.06 2.97 -15.93
C ALA A 266 1.08 4.05 -15.52
N VAL A 267 1.92 3.78 -14.50
CA VAL A 267 2.98 4.70 -14.09
C VAL A 267 4.05 4.85 -15.16
N LEU A 268 4.51 3.74 -15.75
CA LEU A 268 5.54 3.72 -16.81
C LEU A 268 5.04 4.35 -18.11
N LEU A 269 3.79 4.10 -18.50
CA LEU A 269 3.17 4.72 -19.67
C LEU A 269 3.07 6.23 -19.51
N ASN A 270 2.70 6.72 -18.31
CA ASN A 270 2.67 8.16 -18.04
C ASN A 270 4.07 8.79 -18.07
N LEU A 271 5.11 8.07 -17.63
CA LEU A 271 6.50 8.50 -17.78
C LEU A 271 6.88 8.65 -19.27
N GLY A 272 6.62 7.62 -20.08
CA GLY A 272 6.95 7.64 -21.50
C GLY A 272 6.17 8.69 -22.28
N LEU A 273 4.87 8.87 -21.99
CA LEU A 273 4.05 9.94 -22.57
C LEU A 273 4.60 11.32 -22.22
N ARG A 274 5.05 11.53 -20.99
CA ARG A 274 5.65 12.80 -20.57
C ARG A 274 6.94 13.08 -21.34
N GLU A 275 7.85 12.12 -21.44
CA GLU A 275 9.09 12.29 -22.20
C GLU A 275 8.82 12.60 -23.67
N ALA A 276 7.87 11.88 -24.28
CA ALA A 276 7.44 12.15 -25.66
C ALA A 276 6.86 13.56 -25.83
N ILE A 277 6.03 14.03 -24.88
CA ILE A 277 5.48 15.40 -24.92
C ILE A 277 6.59 16.44 -24.76
N VAL A 278 7.52 16.27 -23.83
CA VAL A 278 8.64 17.19 -23.62
C VAL A 278 9.49 17.29 -24.88
N GLN A 279 9.84 16.14 -25.48
CA GLN A 279 10.61 16.10 -26.72
C GLN A 279 9.85 16.77 -27.87
N LEU A 280 8.54 16.57 -27.98
CA LEU A 280 7.72 17.20 -29.03
C LEU A 280 7.61 18.72 -28.84
N VAL A 281 7.56 19.21 -27.60
CA VAL A 281 7.59 20.65 -27.30
C VAL A 281 8.95 21.27 -27.60
N GLU A 282 10.06 20.58 -27.29
CA GLU A 282 11.41 21.04 -27.67
C GLU A 282 11.61 21.05 -29.19
N ASP A 283 11.12 20.03 -29.90
CA ASP A 283 11.15 19.96 -31.36
C ASP A 283 10.31 21.07 -32.00
N VAL A 284 9.13 21.38 -31.47
CA VAL A 284 8.30 22.51 -31.96
C VAL A 284 8.93 23.86 -31.63
N GLY A 285 9.51 24.01 -30.44
CA GLY A 285 10.20 25.23 -30.01
C GLY A 285 11.43 25.54 -30.85
N THR A 286 12.23 24.54 -31.16
CA THR A 286 13.38 24.66 -32.08
C THR A 286 12.92 24.97 -33.50
N ARG A 287 11.85 24.32 -34.00
CA ARG A 287 11.28 24.61 -35.33
C ARG A 287 10.82 26.07 -35.48
N ASN A 288 10.14 26.62 -34.47
CA ASN A 288 9.74 28.03 -34.45
C ASN A 288 10.96 28.98 -34.46
N GLN A 289 12.07 28.63 -33.79
CA GLN A 289 13.30 29.42 -33.84
C GLN A 289 13.93 29.42 -35.25
N TRP A 290 13.93 28.27 -35.93
CA TRP A 290 14.41 28.17 -37.32
C TRP A 290 13.54 28.94 -38.30
N ASP A 291 12.22 28.89 -38.17
CA ASP A 291 11.29 29.65 -39.02
C ASP A 291 11.45 31.17 -38.81
N THR A 292 11.68 31.60 -37.57
CA THR A 292 11.97 33.02 -37.25
C THR A 292 13.31 33.46 -37.84
N ALA A 293 14.36 32.62 -37.74
CA ALA A 293 15.68 32.90 -38.30
C ALA A 293 15.66 32.92 -39.85
N LEU A 294 14.93 32.00 -40.49
CA LEU A 294 14.73 31.95 -41.93
C LEU A 294 13.90 33.14 -42.45
N GLY A 295 12.89 33.58 -41.69
CA GLY A 295 12.14 34.80 -41.97
C GLY A 295 13.01 36.07 -41.90
N ALA A 296 13.87 36.18 -40.89
CA ALA A 296 14.83 37.29 -40.77
C ALA A 296 15.85 37.31 -41.92
N LEU A 297 16.36 36.15 -42.33
CA LEU A 297 17.27 36.02 -43.48
C LEU A 297 16.59 36.35 -44.82
N SER A 298 15.31 36.02 -44.97
CA SER A 298 14.50 36.38 -46.15
C SER A 298 14.31 37.90 -46.27
N GLN A 299 14.02 38.60 -45.17
CA GLN A 299 13.91 40.07 -45.19
C GLN A 299 15.23 40.76 -45.52
N HIS A 300 16.36 40.24 -45.00
CA HIS A 300 17.68 40.78 -45.30
C HIS A 300 18.03 40.64 -46.79
N LYS A 301 17.62 39.54 -47.44
CA LYS A 301 17.83 39.33 -48.89
C LYS A 301 17.04 40.30 -49.77
N ASN A 302 15.89 40.79 -49.30
CA ASN A 302 15.08 41.76 -50.04
C ASN A 302 15.55 43.21 -49.88
N GLN A 303 16.32 43.54 -48.84
CA GLN A 303 16.95 44.85 -48.70
C GLN A 303 18.16 45.06 -49.63
N PHE A 304 18.84 43.99 -50.04
CA PHE A 304 19.97 44.05 -50.99
C PHE A 304 19.55 43.99 -52.48
N LYS A 305 18.24 43.99 -52.77
CA LYS A 305 17.68 43.93 -54.13
C LYS A 305 17.06 45.26 -54.62
N LYS A 306 17.26 46.35 -53.88
CA LYS A 306 16.98 47.73 -54.32
C LYS A 306 18.30 48.47 -54.50
#